data_AF-A0A1M5GLH9-F1
#
_entry.id   AF-A0A1M5GLH9-F1
#
_cell.length_a   1.000
_cell.length_b   1.000
_cell.length_c   1.000
_cell.angle_alpha   90.00
_cell.angle_beta   90.00
_cell.angle_gamma   90.00
#
_symmetry.space_group_name_H-M   'P 1'
#
loop_
_entity.id
_entity.type
_entity.pdbx_description
1 polymer ?
#
loop_
_entity_poly.entity_id
_entity_poly.type
_entity_poly.pdbx_seq_one_letter_code
_entity_poly.pdbx_strand_id
1 'polypeptide(L)' 'MVQHHVVIPRNQMCFSSLEDTFLPGNLIHFVNAFAEALSLQALGFTIHTIKAEVGPSFDSKWFLKIYLYR' A
#
# COMPACT_ATOMS: atom_id res chain seq x y z
N MET A 1 37.00 20.75 19.02
CA MET A 1 36.29 19.50 18.67
C MET A 1 34.91 19.60 19.31
N VAL A 2 33.88 19.92 18.54
CA VAL A 2 32.55 20.22 19.10
C VAL A 2 31.75 18.92 19.13
N GLN A 3 31.42 18.44 20.33
CA GLN A 3 30.54 17.28 20.52
C GLN A 3 29.11 17.69 20.14
N HIS A 4 28.67 17.31 18.95
CA HIS A 4 27.29 17.46 18.51
C HIS A 4 26.41 16.47 19.29
N HIS A 5 25.83 16.94 20.40
CA HIS A 5 24.73 16.23 21.05
C HIS A 5 23.58 16.15 20.05
N VAL A 6 23.25 14.94 19.61
CA VAL A 6 22.05 14.68 18.82
C VAL A 6 20.86 15.04 19.70
N VAL A 7 20.26 16.20 19.42
CA VAL A 7 19.04 16.64 20.10
C VAL A 7 17.94 15.71 19.62
N ILE A 8 17.50 14.78 20.48
CA ILE A 8 16.32 13.97 20.23
C ILE A 8 15.12 14.90 20.37
N PRO A 9 14.38 15.19 19.29
CA PRO A 9 13.24 16.08 19.37
C PRO A 9 12.15 15.42 20.20
N ARG A 10 11.87 15.96 21.40
CA ARG A 10 10.74 15.51 22.22
C ARG A 10 9.45 16.00 21.58
N ASN A 11 8.63 15.07 21.08
CA ASN A 11 7.26 15.29 20.62
C ASN A 11 7.08 16.36 19.52
N GLN A 12 8.07 16.57 18.65
CA GLN A 12 7.84 17.40 17.47
C GLN A 12 6.88 16.71 16.51
N MET A 13 5.98 17.50 15.91
CA MET A 13 5.21 17.05 14.75
C MET A 13 6.19 16.57 13.68
N CYS A 14 6.10 15.27 13.37
CA CYS A 14 6.87 14.63 12.32
C CYS A 14 5.90 14.28 11.19
N PHE A 15 6.27 14.65 9.97
CA PHE A 15 5.62 14.11 8.79
C PHE A 15 6.36 12.84 8.40
N SER A 16 5.68 11.71 8.55
CA SER A 16 6.15 10.42 8.05
C SER A 16 5.17 9.93 7.01
N SER A 17 5.69 9.34 5.94
CA SER A 17 4.89 8.57 5.01
C SER A 17 4.62 7.17 5.57
N LEU A 18 3.66 6.48 4.96
CA LEU A 18 3.43 5.09 5.30
C LEU A 18 4.68 4.25 4.96
N GLU A 19 5.37 4.59 3.87
CA GLU A 19 6.59 3.90 3.48
C GLU A 19 7.74 4.00 4.49
N ASP A 20 7.80 5.09 5.27
CA ASP A 20 8.78 5.26 6.35
C ASP A 20 8.61 4.26 7.51
N THR A 21 7.45 3.57 7.57
CA THR A 21 7.14 2.61 8.63
C THR A 21 7.54 1.18 8.25
N PHE A 22 7.83 0.92 6.96
CA PHE A 22 8.15 -0.43 6.49
C PHE A 22 9.64 -0.73 6.60
N LEU A 23 9.94 -1.95 7.06
CA LEU A 23 11.29 -2.49 6.94
C LEU A 23 11.68 -2.62 5.45
N PRO A 24 12.98 -2.42 5.11
CA PRO A 24 13.46 -2.62 3.74
C PRO A 24 13.04 -3.99 3.19
N GLY A 25 12.38 -4.01 2.04
CA GLY A 25 11.86 -5.22 1.39
C GLY A 25 10.44 -5.64 1.77
N ASN A 26 9.80 -4.98 2.76
CA ASN A 26 8.46 -5.35 3.23
C ASN A 26 7.31 -4.64 2.48
N LEU A 27 7.62 -3.63 1.66
CA LEU A 27 6.63 -2.84 0.91
C LEU A 27 5.79 -3.73 -0.03
N ILE A 28 6.41 -4.72 -0.67
CA ILE A 28 5.74 -5.66 -1.59
C ILE A 28 4.71 -6.52 -0.84
N HIS A 29 5.10 -7.02 0.33
CA HIS A 29 4.20 -7.81 1.17
C HIS A 29 3.05 -6.97 1.71
N PHE A 30 3.33 -5.72 2.07
CA PHE A 30 2.29 -4.78 2.47
C PHE A 30 1.30 -4.51 1.34
N VAL A 31 1.75 -4.15 0.13
CA VAL A 31 0.87 -3.88 -1.02
C VAL A 31 0.01 -5.10 -1.34
N ASN A 32 0.58 -6.30 -1.28
CA ASN A 32 -0.18 -7.54 -1.48
C ASN A 32 -1.26 -7.75 -0.41
N ALA A 33 -0.89 -7.66 0.88
CA ALA A 33 -1.83 -7.86 1.98
C ALA A 33 -2.92 -6.77 2.01
N PHE A 34 -2.55 -5.52 1.74
CA PHE A 34 -3.46 -4.39 1.63
C PHE A 34 -4.46 -4.60 0.49
N ALA A 35 -4.00 -4.93 -0.71
CA ALA A 35 -4.87 -5.16 -1.85
C ALA A 35 -5.80 -6.37 -1.66
N GLU A 36 -5.37 -7.37 -0.88
CA GLU A 36 -6.22 -8.52 -0.54
C GLU A 36 -7.29 -8.17 0.49
N ALA A 37 -6.93 -7.41 1.52
CA ALA A 37 -7.83 -6.97 2.58
C ALA A 37 -8.79 -5.85 2.14
N LEU A 38 -8.44 -5.08 1.10
CA LEU A 38 -9.28 -3.98 0.62
C LEU A 38 -10.56 -4.52 -0.01
N SER A 39 -11.70 -4.16 0.58
CA SER A 39 -13.01 -4.38 -0.03
C SER A 39 -13.32 -3.27 -1.03
N LEU A 40 -13.12 -3.55 -2.32
CA LEU A 40 -13.47 -2.61 -3.40
C LEU A 40 -14.95 -2.21 -3.35
N GLN A 41 -15.83 -3.14 -2.98
CA GLN A 41 -17.25 -2.87 -2.82
C GLN A 41 -17.53 -1.86 -1.69
N ALA A 42 -16.79 -1.94 -0.57
CA ALA A 42 -16.94 -0.98 0.54
C ALA A 42 -16.47 0.43 0.16
N LEU A 43 -15.56 0.55 -0.82
CA LEU A 43 -15.17 1.83 -1.41
C LEU A 43 -16.15 2.33 -2.48
N GLY A 44 -17.25 1.61 -2.75
CA GLY A 44 -18.23 1.98 -3.76
C GLY A 44 -17.86 1.56 -5.18
N PHE A 45 -16.83 0.72 -5.35
CA PHE A 45 -16.53 0.15 -6.67
C PHE A 45 -17.48 -1.01 -6.98
N THR A 46 -17.99 -1.02 -8.21
CA THR A 46 -18.75 -2.15 -8.74
C THR A 46 -17.77 -3.20 -9.27
N ILE A 47 -17.71 -4.36 -8.61
CA ILE A 47 -16.94 -5.50 -9.11
C ILE A 47 -17.75 -6.16 -10.22
N HIS A 48 -17.38 -5.88 -11.47
CA HIS A 48 -17.93 -6.60 -12.62
C HIS A 48 -17.20 -7.92 -12.78
N THR A 49 -17.72 -8.99 -12.17
CA THR A 49 -17.35 -10.35 -12.59
C THR A 49 -17.83 -10.55 -14.02
N ILE A 50 -16.92 -10.39 -14.97
CA ILE A 50 -17.16 -10.74 -16.37
C ILE A 50 -17.50 -12.23 -16.35
N LYS A 51 -18.75 -12.59 -16.71
CA LYS A 51 -19.11 -14.00 -16.95
C LYS A 51 -18.06 -14.55 -17.91
N ALA A 52 -17.39 -15.62 -17.51
CA ALA A 52 -16.31 -16.23 -18.27
C ALA A 52 -16.86 -16.88 -19.54
N GLU A 53 -17.26 -16.06 -20.52
CA GLU A 53 -17.39 -16.49 -21.90
C GLU A 53 -16.03 -16.28 -22.55
N VAL A 54 -15.23 -17.35 -22.51
CA VAL A 54 -14.07 -17.56 -23.40
C VAL A 54 -12.97 -16.47 -23.30
N GLY A 55 -12.52 -16.16 -22.08
CA GLY A 55 -11.33 -15.32 -21.88
C GLY A 55 -10.87 -15.33 -20.42
N PRO A 56 -9.59 -15.04 -20.12
CA PRO A 56 -9.12 -14.92 -18.75
C PRO A 56 -9.90 -13.80 -18.06
N SER A 57 -10.69 -14.15 -17.04
CA SER A 57 -11.42 -13.17 -16.25
C SER A 57 -10.42 -12.23 -15.57
N PHE A 58 -10.61 -10.93 -15.72
CA PHE A 58 -9.71 -9.95 -15.14
C PHE A 58 -10.05 -9.69 -13.67
N ASP A 59 -9.09 -9.93 -12.77
CA ASP A 59 -9.23 -9.62 -11.34
C ASP A 59 -8.99 -8.12 -11.10
N SER A 60 -10.01 -7.40 -10.64
CA SER A 60 -9.92 -5.96 -10.33
C SER A 60 -8.83 -5.64 -9.30
N LYS A 61 -8.44 -6.59 -8.44
CA LYS A 61 -7.36 -6.41 -7.46
C LYS A 61 -5.98 -6.28 -8.12
N TRP A 62 -5.79 -6.85 -9.31
CA TRP A 62 -4.53 -6.71 -10.05
C TRP A 62 -4.24 -5.28 -10.47
N PHE A 63 -5.28 -4.52 -10.84
CA PHE A 63 -5.15 -3.10 -11.17
C PHE A 63 -4.64 -2.30 -9.97
N LEU A 64 -5.19 -2.56 -8.79
CA LEU A 64 -4.78 -1.91 -7.55
C LEU A 64 -3.33 -2.23 -7.19
N LYS A 65 -2.94 -3.49 -7.33
CA LYS A 65 -1.55 -3.92 -7.12
C LYS A 65 -0.61 -3.16 -8.06
N ILE A 66 -0.87 -3.14 -9.37
CA ILE A 66 -0.03 -2.41 -10.35
C ILE A 66 0.06 -0.92 -10.03
N TYR A 67 -1.04 -0.28 -9.62
CA TYR A 67 -1.05 1.13 -9.26
C TYR A 67 -0.17 1.44 -8.04
N LEU A 68 -0.24 0.60 -7.01
CA LEU A 68 0.50 0.78 -5.75
C LEU A 68 1.98 0.34 -5.82
N TYR A 69 2.37 -0.40 -6.86
CA TYR A 69 3.76 -0.81 -7.10
C TYR A 69 4.60 0.25 -7.84
N ARG A 70 3.99 1.36 -8.27
CA ARG A 70 4.64 2.40 -9.06
C ARG A 70 5.37 3.41 -8.18
#